data_AF-A0A4U0XIM3-F1
#
_entry.id   AF-A0A4U0XIM3-F1
#
_cell.length_a   1.000
_cell.length_b   1.000
_cell.length_c   1.000
_cell.angle_alpha   90.00
_cell.angle_beta   90.00
_cell.angle_gamma   90.00
#
_symmetry.space_group_name_H-M   'P 1'
#
loop_
_entity.id
_entity.type
_entity.pdbx_description
1 polymer ?
#
loop_
_entity_poly.entity_id
_entity_poly.type
_entity_poly.pdbx_seq_one_letter_code
_entity_poly.pdbx_strand_id
1 'polypeptide(L)'
;MVGDLRVRASEAGDTEALLAEERKRTGWQWENALRRHNFVGFVGELLRGVVKAKIAEGEGEYERWVGEAKERTRRRAEERRKKGGAAEEMDA
;
A
#
# COMPACT_ATOMS: atom_id res chain seq x y z
N MET A 1 6.27 -30.91 15.51
CA MET A 1 6.85 -29.89 14.61
C MET A 1 6.49 -30.27 13.18
N VAL A 2 5.79 -29.41 12.43
CA VAL A 2 5.43 -29.69 11.03
C VAL A 2 6.67 -29.43 10.17
N GLY A 3 7.12 -30.40 9.37
CA GLY A 3 8.29 -30.27 8.49
C GLY A 3 8.03 -29.39 7.27
N ASP A 4 9.09 -28.97 6.56
CA ASP A 4 8.98 -28.13 5.35
C ASP A 4 8.13 -28.83 4.29
N LEU A 5 6.99 -28.21 3.96
CA LEU A 5 6.01 -28.77 3.02
C LEU A 5 6.57 -28.88 1.60
N ARG A 6 7.59 -28.09 1.24
CA ARG A 6 8.26 -28.16 -0.06
C ARG A 6 9.07 -29.43 -0.20
N VAL A 7 9.81 -29.79 0.86
CA VAL A 7 10.61 -31.03 0.89
C VAL A 7 9.67 -32.23 0.77
N ARG A 8 8.56 -32.22 1.50
CA ARG A 8 7.53 -33.26 1.41
C ARG A 8 6.89 -33.37 0.02
N ALA A 9 6.51 -32.23 -0.59
CA ALA A 9 5.93 -32.21 -1.93
C ALA A 9 6.94 -32.70 -2.99
N SER A 10 8.21 -32.30 -2.86
CA SER A 10 9.28 -32.76 -3.74
C SER A 10 9.54 -34.26 -3.61
N GLU A 11 9.59 -34.80 -2.39
CA GLU A 11 9.78 -36.24 -2.14
C GLU A 11 8.58 -37.07 -2.64
N ALA A 12 7.37 -36.51 -2.56
CA ALA A 12 6.14 -37.14 -3.06
C ALA A 12 5.96 -37.01 -4.58
N GLY A 13 6.80 -36.23 -5.28
CA GLY A 13 6.63 -35.91 -6.70
C GLY A 13 5.40 -35.04 -7.01
N ASP A 14 4.80 -34.43 -5.99
CA ASP A 14 3.63 -33.57 -6.12
C ASP A 14 4.06 -32.16 -6.57
N THR A 15 4.14 -32.01 -7.89
CA THR A 15 4.58 -30.76 -8.53
C THR A 15 3.63 -29.59 -8.27
N GLU A 16 2.32 -29.83 -8.12
CA GLU A 16 1.34 -28.77 -7.87
C GLU A 16 1.49 -28.21 -6.45
N ALA A 17 1.63 -29.10 -5.46
CA ALA A 17 1.86 -28.71 -4.08
C ALA A 17 3.20 -27.95 -3.92
N LEU A 18 4.25 -28.39 -4.62
CA LEU A 18 5.55 -27.72 -4.60
C LEU A 18 5.45 -26.29 -5.16
N LEU A 19 4.81 -26.10 -6.31
CA LEU A 19 4.60 -24.79 -6.92
C LEU A 19 3.77 -23.85 -6.03
N ALA A 20 2.76 -24.37 -5.35
CA ALA A 20 1.94 -23.58 -4.43
C ALA A 20 2.76 -23.04 -3.24
N GLU A 21 3.61 -23.88 -2.64
CA GLU A 21 4.48 -23.48 -1.52
C GLU A 21 5.59 -22.51 -1.95
N GLU A 22 6.14 -22.69 -3.15
CA GLU A 22 7.11 -21.74 -3.71
C GLU A 22 6.49 -20.35 -3.92
N ARG A 23 5.28 -20.27 -4.48
CA ARG A 23 4.54 -19.00 -4.62
C ARG A 23 4.30 -18.32 -3.28
N LYS A 24 3.90 -19.07 -2.26
CA LYS A 24 3.75 -18.54 -0.90
C LYS A 24 5.06 -17.96 -0.38
N ARG A 25 6.18 -18.66 -0.60
CA ARG A 25 7.51 -18.20 -0.17
C ARG A 25 7.95 -16.94 -0.91
N THR A 26 7.74 -16.86 -2.22
CA THR A 26 8.02 -15.64 -3.00
C THR A 26 7.18 -14.46 -2.50
N GLY A 27 5.87 -14.67 -2.28
CA GLY A 27 4.98 -13.66 -1.72
C GLY A 27 5.43 -13.20 -0.34
N TRP A 28 5.76 -14.14 0.54
CA TRP A 28 6.27 -13.83 1.88
C TRP A 28 7.60 -13.06 1.83
N GLN A 29 8.54 -13.46 0.96
CA GLN A 29 9.82 -12.76 0.79
C GLN A 29 9.61 -11.34 0.28
N TRP A 30 8.71 -11.15 -0.69
CA TRP A 30 8.35 -9.84 -1.21
C TRP A 30 7.78 -8.94 -0.11
N GLU A 31 6.76 -9.40 0.60
CA GLU A 31 6.16 -8.61 1.68
C GLU A 31 7.16 -8.34 2.82
N ASN A 32 7.99 -9.31 3.17
CA ASN A 32 9.00 -9.14 4.21
C ASN A 32 10.08 -8.13 3.79
N ALA A 33 10.47 -8.13 2.50
CA ALA A 33 11.37 -7.13 1.95
C ALA A 33 10.74 -5.74 2.05
N LEU A 34 9.47 -5.58 1.68
CA LEU A 34 8.74 -4.32 1.83
C LEU A 34 8.65 -3.87 3.29
N ARG A 35 8.35 -4.79 4.23
CA ARG A 35 8.26 -4.47 5.67
C ARG A 35 9.59 -4.03 6.27
N ARG A 36 10.71 -4.55 5.76
CA ARG A 36 12.06 -4.25 6.27
C ARG A 36 12.71 -3.06 5.58
N HIS A 37 12.15 -2.58 4.47
CA HIS A 37 12.72 -1.48 3.72
C HIS A 37 12.35 -0.13 4.32
N ASN A 38 13.32 0.80 4.34
CA ASN A 38 13.08 2.19 4.74
C ASN A 38 12.80 3.03 3.49
N PHE A 39 11.53 3.40 3.29
CA PHE A 39 11.10 4.18 2.13
C PHE A 39 11.34 5.69 2.23
N VAL A 40 11.87 6.21 3.34
CA VAL A 40 12.02 7.67 3.54
C VAL A 40 12.84 8.32 2.43
N GLY A 41 13.95 7.71 2.01
CA GLY A 41 14.77 8.22 0.91
C GLY A 41 14.02 8.24 -0.42
N PHE A 42 13.34 7.14 -0.75
CA PHE A 42 12.54 7.01 -1.97
C PHE A 42 11.40 8.04 -2.02
N VAL A 43 10.65 8.18 -0.92
CA VAL A 43 9.56 9.16 -0.82
C VAL A 43 10.09 10.59 -0.97
N GLY A 44 11.27 10.88 -0.42
CA GLY A 44 11.92 12.18 -0.56
C GLY A 44 12.25 12.54 -2.01
N GLU A 45 12.85 11.61 -2.76
CA GLU A 45 13.14 11.83 -4.19
C GLU A 45 11.88 11.92 -5.04
N LEU A 46 10.90 11.05 -4.77
CA LEU A 46 9.60 11.09 -5.45
C LEU A 46 8.92 12.45 -5.26
N LEU A 47 8.86 12.94 -4.01
CA LEU A 47 8.25 14.23 -3.70
C LEU A 47 8.98 15.37 -4.40
N ARG A 48 10.33 15.38 -4.39
CA ARG A 48 11.12 16.39 -5.11
C ARG A 48 10.80 16.39 -6.60
N GLY A 49 10.70 15.22 -7.24
CA GLY A 49 10.36 15.09 -8.66
C GLY A 49 8.97 15.66 -8.97
N VAL A 50 7.97 15.30 -8.17
CA VAL A 50 6.59 15.79 -8.35
C VAL A 50 6.49 17.29 -8.15
N VAL A 51 7.12 17.83 -7.10
CA VAL A 51 7.09 19.28 -6.82
C VAL A 51 7.78 20.06 -7.96
N LYS A 52 8.94 19.59 -8.43
CA LYS A 52 9.62 20.21 -9.58
C LYS A 52 8.73 20.21 -10.83
N ALA A 53 8.06 19.10 -11.12
CA ALA A 53 7.13 19.03 -12.25
C ALA A 53 5.99 20.04 -12.13
N LYS A 54 5.39 20.17 -10.94
CA LYS A 54 4.28 21.11 -10.69
C LYS A 54 4.69 22.57 -10.79
N ILE A 55 5.89 22.92 -10.31
CA ILE A 55 6.43 24.28 -10.47
C ILE A 55 6.69 24.60 -11.96
N ALA A 56 7.12 23.61 -12.75
CA ALA A 56 7.38 23.79 -14.17
C ALA A 56 6.11 23.97 -15.02
N GLU A 57 4.93 23.60 -14.51
CA GLU A 57 3.65 23.77 -15.21
C GLU A 57 3.18 25.24 -15.28
N GLY A 58 3.65 26.09 -14.37
CA GLY A 58 3.31 27.52 -14.36
C GLY A 58 3.14 28.11 -12.96
N GLU A 59 3.02 29.43 -12.90
CA GLU A 59 2.78 30.14 -11.63
C GLU A 59 1.43 29.77 -11.02
N GLY A 60 1.40 29.43 -9.74
CA GLY A 60 0.17 29.08 -9.00
C GLY A 60 -0.31 27.63 -9.16
N GLU A 61 0.27 26.86 -10.08
CA GLU A 61 -0.12 25.45 -10.32
C GLU A 61 0.17 24.54 -9.12
N TYR A 62 1.31 24.76 -8.46
CA TYR A 62 1.66 24.05 -7.25
C TYR A 62 0.68 24.34 -6.09
N GLU A 63 0.37 25.62 -5.87
CA GLU A 63 -0.56 26.07 -4.83
C GLU A 63 -1.97 25.50 -5.06
N ARG A 64 -2.45 25.55 -6.31
CA ARG A 64 -3.73 24.94 -6.71
C ARG A 64 -3.75 23.45 -6.39
N TRP A 65 -2.71 22.72 -6.82
CA TRP A 65 -2.60 21.29 -6.59
C TRP A 65 -2.62 20.91 -5.10
N VAL A 66 -1.89 21.65 -4.26
CA VAL A 66 -1.90 21.47 -2.80
C VAL A 66 -3.29 21.80 -2.23
N GLY A 67 -3.95 22.85 -2.71
CA GLY A 67 -5.30 23.24 -2.31
C GLY A 67 -6.33 22.13 -2.56
N GLU A 68 -6.37 21.60 -3.79
CA GLU A 68 -7.27 20.50 -4.17
C GLU A 68 -6.99 19.22 -3.36
N ALA A 69 -5.73 18.93 -3.05
CA ALA A 69 -5.37 17.78 -2.23
C ALA A 69 -5.90 17.92 -0.79
N LYS A 70 -5.78 19.13 -0.20
CA LYS A 70 -6.32 19.44 1.14
C LYS A 70 -7.84 19.35 1.16
N GLU A 71 -8.53 19.89 0.15
CA GLU A 71 -9.98 19.81 0.04
C GLU A 71 -10.47 18.37 -0.05
N ARG A 72 -9.87 17.56 -0.93
CA ARG A 72 -10.20 16.13 -1.06
C ARG A 72 -9.99 15.38 0.26
N THR A 73 -8.94 15.71 1.00
CA THR A 73 -8.66 15.10 2.31
C THR A 73 -9.72 15.49 3.33
N ARG A 74 -10.08 16.78 3.41
CA ARG A 74 -11.14 17.28 4.28
C ARG A 74 -12.47 16.62 3.98
N ARG A 75 -12.89 16.58 2.71
CA ARG A 75 -14.14 15.95 2.28
C ARG A 75 -14.20 14.47 2.67
N ARG A 76 -13.12 13.71 2.45
CA ARG A 76 -13.06 12.29 2.88
C ARG A 76 -13.17 12.14 4.40
N ALA A 77 -12.56 13.03 5.17
CA ALA A 77 -12.66 13.00 6.62
C ALA A 77 -14.09 13.31 7.10
N GLU A 78 -14.76 14.28 6.48
CA GLU A 78 -16.16 14.63 6.74
C GLU A 78 -17.10 13.48 6.36
N GLU A 79 -16.92 12.86 5.19
CA GLU A 79 -17.71 11.70 4.76
C GLU A 79 -17.55 10.52 5.71
N ARG A 80 -16.33 10.25 6.20
CA ARG A 80 -16.08 9.21 7.22
C ARG A 80 -16.78 9.52 8.53
N ARG A 81 -16.77 10.78 8.99
CA ARG A 81 -17.49 11.19 10.21
C ARG A 81 -19.00 11.03 10.06
N LYS A 82 -19.57 11.45 8.93
CA LYS A 82 -21.01 11.29 8.65
C LYS A 82 -21.43 9.81 8.60
N LYS A 83 -20.61 8.96 7.98
CA LYS A 83 -20.86 7.51 7.93
C LYS A 83 -20.64 6.81 9.27
N GLY A 84 -19.72 7.31 10.09
CA GLY A 84 -19.49 6.83 11.46
C GLY A 84 -20.64 7.19 12.42
N GLY A 85 -21.20 8.39 12.30
CA GLY A 85 -22.38 8.80 13.09
C GLY A 85 -23.67 8.08 12.68
N ALA A 86 -23.84 7.75 11.39
CA ALA A 86 -25.00 6.99 10.91
C ALA A 86 -25.02 5.53 11.39
N ALA A 87 -23.88 4.96 11.80
CA ALA A 87 -23.83 3.63 12.39
C ALA A 87 -24.25 3.63 13.87
N GLU A 88 -24.07 4.74 14.60
CA GLU A 88 -24.52 4.86 16.00
C GLU A 88 -26.01 5.23 16.13
N GLU A 89 -26.60 5.96 15.16
CA GLU A 89 -28.04 6.31 15.18
C GLU A 89 -28.98 5.16 14.75
N MET A 90 -28.47 4.10 14.11
CA MET A 90 -29.30 2.94 13.72
C MET A 90 -29.40 1.87 14.81
N ASP A 91 -28.61 1.97 15.88
CA ASP A 91 -28.57 1.03 17.02
C ASP A 91 -29.17 1.65 18.32
N ALA A 92 -29.87 2.79 18.23
CA ALA A 92 -30.48 3.51 19.37
C ALA A 92 -32.01 3.58 19.29
#